data_AF-A0A7V5KT95-F1
#
_entry.id   AF-A0A7V5KT95-F1
#
_cell.length_a   1.000
_cell.length_b   1.000
_cell.length_c   1.000
_cell.angle_alpha   90.00
_cell.angle_beta   90.00
_cell.angle_gamma   90.00
#
_symmetry.space_group_name_H-M   'P 1'
#
loop_
_entity.id
_entity.type
_entity.pdbx_description
1 polymer ?
#
loop_
_entity_poly.entity_id
_entity_poly.type
_entity_poly.pdbx_seq_one_letter_code
_entity_poly.pdbx_strand_id
1 'polypeptide(L)'
;LLFFAVLNSMISGLSLSGIFVRPLFQAIDFTCRFLCAIPLIFAHRVQLSGIVGIVAQGNEFIGGSLIKALDFGILMSMNFAIINLLPVPALDGGKALLFVLEKVHRSFLRLQVPLTVAGWVFLIALLAYTTILDVAHYIIKLI
;
A
#
# COMPACT_ATOMS: atom_id res chain seq x y z
N LEU A 1 -1.96 -15.25 13.23
CA LEU A 1 -1.89 -16.46 14.09
C LEU A 1 -3.27 -17.01 14.40
N LEU A 2 -4.15 -16.27 15.09
CA LEU A 2 -5.52 -16.73 15.41
C LEU A 2 -6.32 -17.17 14.17
N PHE A 3 -6.26 -16.39 13.10
CA PHE A 3 -6.89 -16.74 11.82
C PHE A 3 -6.40 -18.08 11.25
N PHE A 4 -5.09 -18.31 11.21
CA PHE A 4 -4.49 -19.57 10.74
C PHE A 4 -4.81 -20.75 11.66
N ALA A 5 -4.85 -20.53 12.98
CA ALA A 5 -5.23 -21.55 13.96
C ALA A 5 -6.70 -21.98 13.79
N VAL A 6 -7.61 -21.02 13.57
CA VAL A 6 -9.03 -21.29 13.31
C VAL A 6 -9.21 -22.04 12.00
N LEU A 7 -8.57 -21.59 10.91
CA LEU A 7 -8.61 -22.28 9.62
C LEU A 7 -8.11 -23.71 9.71
N ASN A 8 -6.97 -23.92 10.36
CA ASN A 8 -6.38 -25.24 10.47
C ASN A 8 -7.20 -26.17 11.38
N SER A 9 -7.86 -25.62 12.41
CA SER A 9 -8.82 -26.35 13.26
C SER A 9 -10.08 -26.75 12.50
N MET A 10 -10.54 -25.95 11.53
CA MET A 10 -11.70 -26.28 10.70
C MET A 10 -11.39 -27.35 9.64
N ILE A 11 -10.15 -27.39 9.14
CA ILE A 11 -9.74 -28.31 8.06
C ILE A 11 -9.22 -29.65 8.61
N SER A 12 -8.51 -29.65 9.74
CA SER A 12 -7.78 -30.83 10.24
C SER A 12 -8.21 -31.30 11.64
N GLY A 13 -9.26 -30.70 12.21
CA GLY A 13 -9.76 -31.01 13.56
C GLY A 13 -8.91 -30.39 14.68
N LEU A 14 -9.37 -30.54 15.92
CA LEU A 14 -8.71 -30.01 17.13
C LEU A 14 -7.45 -30.83 17.48
N SER A 15 -6.37 -30.62 16.73
CA SER A 15 -5.05 -31.13 17.09
C SER A 15 -4.21 -30.02 17.73
N LEU A 16 -3.53 -30.31 18.85
CA LEU A 16 -2.66 -29.35 19.55
C LEU A 16 -1.55 -28.80 18.64
N SER A 17 -0.98 -29.66 17.79
CA SER A 17 0.00 -29.27 16.78
C SER A 17 -0.60 -28.41 15.67
N GLY A 18 -1.88 -28.58 15.36
CA GLY A 18 -2.60 -27.77 14.37
C GLY A 18 -3.02 -26.39 14.86
N ILE A 19 -3.23 -26.21 16.17
CA ILE A 19 -3.65 -24.92 16.75
C ILE A 19 -2.46 -24.03 17.05
N PHE A 20 -1.32 -24.61 17.46
CA PHE A 20 -0.16 -23.83 17.91
C PHE A 20 1.04 -23.92 16.97
N VAL A 21 1.43 -25.11 16.55
CA VAL A 21 2.72 -25.31 15.86
C VAL A 21 2.60 -24.94 14.38
N ARG A 22 1.62 -25.48 13.65
CA ARG A 22 1.41 -25.20 12.22
C ARG A 22 1.17 -23.71 11.91
N PRO A 23 0.33 -22.97 12.67
CA PRO A 23 0.10 -21.54 12.41
C PRO A 23 1.35 -20.69 12.59
N LEU A 24 2.27 -21.12 13.46
CA LEU A 24 3.50 -20.40 13.74
C LEU A 24 4.49 -20.53 12.57
N PHE A 25 4.70 -21.76 12.09
CA PHE A 25 5.49 -21.99 10.88
C PHE A 25 4.86 -21.37 9.64
N GLN A 26 3.53 -21.40 9.50
CA GLN A 26 2.83 -20.71 8.41
C GLN A 26 2.98 -19.19 8.48
N ALA A 27 2.92 -18.60 9.67
CA ALA A 27 3.15 -17.17 9.84
C ALA A 27 4.58 -16.78 9.46
N ILE A 28 5.57 -17.59 9.85
CA ILE A 28 6.97 -17.39 9.46
C ILE A 28 7.13 -17.50 7.93
N ASP A 29 6.60 -18.56 7.32
CA ASP A 29 6.70 -18.76 5.86
C ASP A 29 6.02 -17.63 5.09
N PHE A 30 4.84 -17.19 5.52
CA PHE A 30 4.14 -16.04 4.94
C PHE A 30 4.96 -14.77 5.05
N THR A 31 5.58 -14.54 6.22
CA THR A 31 6.46 -13.38 6.45
C THR A 31 7.68 -13.43 5.53
N CYS A 32 8.34 -14.59 5.41
CA CYS A 32 9.48 -14.78 4.53
C CYS A 32 9.11 -14.56 3.06
N ARG A 33 7.99 -15.12 2.59
CA ARG A 33 7.49 -14.90 1.23
C ARG A 33 7.17 -13.44 0.95
N PHE A 34 6.57 -12.76 1.94
CA PHE A 34 6.30 -11.33 1.84
C PHE A 34 7.60 -10.52 1.73
N LEU A 35 8.60 -10.80 2.57
CA LEU A 35 9.91 -10.14 2.51
C LEU A 35 10.62 -10.40 1.17
N CYS A 36 10.57 -11.62 0.64
CA CYS A 36 11.12 -11.97 -0.67
C CYS A 36 10.33 -11.36 -1.85
N ALA A 37 9.06 -11.00 -1.65
CA ALA A 37 8.25 -10.32 -2.67
C ALA A 37 8.58 -8.82 -2.77
N ILE A 38 9.10 -8.19 -1.71
CA ILE A 38 9.44 -6.76 -1.70
C ILE A 38 10.39 -6.38 -2.86
N PRO A 39 11.52 -7.09 -3.11
CA PRO A 39 12.37 -6.80 -4.26
C PRO A 39 11.67 -6.92 -5.62
N LEU A 40 10.73 -7.87 -5.75
CA LEU A 40 9.98 -8.11 -6.98
C LEU A 40 9.03 -6.95 -7.32
N ILE A 41 8.51 -6.28 -6.28
CA ILE A 41 7.65 -5.10 -6.41
C ILE A 41 8.40 -3.93 -7.05
N PHE A 42 9.69 -3.73 -6.72
CA PHE A 42 10.51 -2.69 -7.35
C PHE A 42 10.96 -3.03 -8.78
N ALA A 43 10.95 -4.31 -9.16
CA ALA A 43 11.30 -4.75 -10.51
C ALA A 43 10.18 -4.50 -11.54
N HIS A 44 8.92 -4.40 -11.10
CA HIS A 44 7.80 -4.06 -11.96
C HIS A 44 7.55 -2.55 -11.97
N ARG A 45 7.42 -1.95 -13.17
CA ARG A 45 7.04 -0.54 -13.29
C ARG A 45 5.59 -0.39 -12.84
N VAL A 46 5.41 0.13 -11.65
CA VAL A 46 4.09 0.52 -11.16
C VAL A 46 3.57 1.66 -12.03
N GLN A 47 2.48 1.40 -12.74
CA GLN A 47 1.70 2.43 -13.40
C GLN A 47 0.96 3.21 -12.32
N LEU A 48 1.41 4.45 -12.09
CA LEU A 48 0.71 5.41 -11.25
C LEU A 48 -0.57 5.83 -11.99
N SER A 49 -1.66 5.09 -11.80
CA SER A 49 -2.99 5.55 -12.23
C SER A 49 -3.45 6.66 -11.29
N GLY A 50 -3.97 7.76 -11.85
CA GLY A 50 -4.64 8.81 -11.09
C GLY A 50 -5.90 8.29 -10.39
N ILE A 51 -6.50 9.09 -9.49
CA ILE A 51 -7.66 8.67 -8.69
C ILE A 51 -8.82 8.20 -9.59
N VAL A 52 -9.10 8.95 -10.65
CA VAL A 52 -10.23 8.63 -11.55
C VAL A 52 -9.92 7.36 -12.33
N GLY A 53 -8.67 7.18 -12.76
CA GLY A 53 -8.21 5.95 -13.40
C GLY A 53 -8.34 4.71 -12.49
N ILE A 54 -8.03 4.85 -11.20
CA ILE A 54 -8.19 3.79 -10.20
C ILE A 54 -9.67 3.44 -10.02
N VAL A 55 -10.55 4.43 -9.93
CA VAL A 55 -12.00 4.22 -9.77
C VAL A 55 -12.59 3.57 -11.03
N ALA A 56 -12.18 4.03 -12.21
CA ALA A 56 -12.61 3.45 -13.48
C ALA A 56 -12.18 1.98 -13.62
N GLN A 57 -10.92 1.67 -13.31
CA GLN A 57 -10.42 0.29 -13.29
C GLN A 57 -11.15 -0.55 -12.24
N GLY A 58 -11.32 -0.03 -11.03
CA GLY A 58 -12.01 -0.72 -9.94
C GLY A 58 -13.44 -1.14 -10.31
N ASN A 59 -14.15 -0.33 -11.11
CA ASN A 59 -15.50 -0.67 -11.56
C ASN A 59 -15.54 -1.92 -12.45
N GLU A 60 -14.49 -2.18 -13.24
CA GLU A 60 -14.38 -3.40 -14.05
C GLU A 60 -14.12 -4.66 -13.20
N PHE A 61 -13.45 -4.51 -12.05
CA PHE A 61 -13.16 -5.62 -11.14
C PHE A 61 -14.29 -5.92 -10.15
N ILE A 62 -15.07 -4.91 -9.75
CA ILE A 62 -16.22 -5.05 -8.82
C ILE A 62 -17.41 -5.78 -9.49
N GLY A 63 -17.54 -5.71 -10.82
CA GLY A 63 -18.50 -6.52 -11.58
C GLY A 63 -18.13 -8.01 -11.72
N GLY A 64 -16.96 -8.43 -11.20
CA GLY A 64 -16.43 -9.79 -11.28
C GLY A 64 -16.64 -10.65 -10.02
N SER A 65 -16.06 -11.86 -10.03
CA SER A 65 -15.98 -12.75 -8.85
C SER A 65 -15.19 -12.08 -7.70
N LEU A 66 -15.51 -12.42 -6.45
CA LEU A 66 -14.81 -11.96 -5.23
C LEU A 66 -13.28 -12.09 -5.34
N ILE A 67 -12.80 -13.11 -6.06
CA ILE A 67 -11.37 -13.36 -6.30
C ILE A 67 -10.73 -12.18 -7.06
N LYS A 68 -11.40 -11.62 -8.07
CA LYS A 68 -10.88 -10.48 -8.84
C LYS A 68 -10.84 -9.20 -8.03
N ALA A 69 -11.81 -9.00 -7.13
CA ALA A 69 -11.82 -7.86 -6.22
C ALA A 69 -10.66 -7.95 -5.21
N LEU A 70 -10.35 -9.15 -4.72
CA LEU A 70 -9.19 -9.40 -3.86
C LEU A 70 -7.88 -9.14 -4.61
N ASP A 71 -7.74 -9.61 -5.84
CA ASP A 71 -6.55 -9.36 -6.66
C ASP A 71 -6.33 -7.87 -6.91
N PHE A 72 -7.40 -7.13 -7.24
CA PHE A 72 -7.34 -5.67 -7.38
C PHE A 72 -6.94 -4.99 -6.06
N GLY A 73 -7.52 -5.41 -4.93
CA GLY A 73 -7.18 -4.89 -3.61
C GLY A 73 -5.71 -5.14 -3.23
N ILE A 74 -5.17 -6.32 -3.57
CA ILE A 74 -3.76 -6.65 -3.36
C ILE A 74 -2.87 -5.73 -4.20
N LEU A 75 -3.19 -5.55 -5.48
CA LEU A 75 -2.43 -4.68 -6.39
C LEU A 75 -2.44 -3.22 -5.90
N MET A 76 -3.59 -2.70 -5.50
CA MET A 76 -3.71 -1.34 -4.95
C MET A 76 -2.94 -1.18 -3.63
N SER A 77 -3.04 -2.17 -2.73
CA SER A 77 -2.31 -2.15 -1.45
C SER A 77 -0.80 -2.13 -1.65
N MET A 78 -0.29 -2.89 -2.63
CA MET A 78 1.13 -2.86 -3.00
C MET A 78 1.54 -1.49 -3.56
N ASN A 79 0.75 -0.91 -4.45
CA ASN A 79 1.03 0.42 -5.01
C ASN A 79 1.10 1.49 -3.91
N PHE A 80 0.14 1.49 -2.97
CA PHE A 80 0.17 2.43 -1.84
C PHE A 80 1.34 2.19 -0.89
N ALA A 81 1.74 0.93 -0.65
CA ALA A 81 2.91 0.62 0.16
C ALA A 81 4.20 1.21 -0.44
N ILE A 82 4.38 1.14 -1.76
CA ILE A 82 5.54 1.71 -2.45
C ILE A 82 5.51 3.24 -2.39
N ILE A 83 4.36 3.85 -2.73
CA ILE A 83 4.21 5.31 -2.69
C ILE A 83 4.51 5.81 -1.28
N ASN A 84 3.97 5.16 -0.24
CA ASN A 84 4.22 5.53 1.14
C ASN A 84 5.69 5.36 1.57
N LEU A 85 6.50 4.58 0.87
CA LEU A 85 7.94 4.45 1.16
C LEU A 85 8.78 5.57 0.54
N LEU A 86 8.21 6.38 -0.36
CA LEU A 86 8.93 7.48 -0.99
C LEU A 86 9.36 8.54 0.03
N PRO A 87 10.50 9.23 -0.19
CA PRO A 87 11.06 10.22 0.72
C PRO A 87 10.31 11.57 0.66
N VAL A 88 8.98 11.56 0.68
CA VAL A 88 8.13 12.75 0.62
C VAL A 88 7.61 13.06 2.03
N PRO A 89 7.87 14.26 2.61
CA PRO A 89 7.58 14.60 4.01
C PRO A 89 6.14 14.35 4.54
N ALA A 90 5.15 14.30 3.66
CA ALA A 90 3.77 13.99 4.04
C ALA A 90 3.46 12.48 4.09
N LEU A 91 4.25 11.67 3.39
CA LEU A 91 4.16 10.21 3.36
C LEU A 91 4.96 9.58 4.51
N ASP A 92 4.65 8.34 4.84
CA ASP A 92 5.22 7.68 6.02
C ASP A 92 6.74 7.43 5.89
N GLY A 93 7.25 7.16 4.69
CA GLY A 93 8.67 7.03 4.38
C GLY A 93 9.42 8.36 4.53
N GLY A 94 8.81 9.48 4.14
CA GLY A 94 9.37 10.81 4.38
C GLY A 94 9.39 11.20 5.86
N LYS A 95 8.33 10.88 6.62
CA LYS A 95 8.34 11.05 8.09
C LYS A 95 9.44 10.20 8.73
N ALA A 96 9.57 8.94 8.34
CA ALA A 96 10.61 8.05 8.84
C ALA A 96 12.01 8.62 8.56
N LEU A 97 12.26 9.15 7.36
CA LEU A 97 13.51 9.82 7.02
C LEU A 97 13.75 11.08 7.84
N LEU A 98 12.73 11.92 8.03
CA LEU A 98 12.83 13.11 8.89
C LEU A 98 13.17 12.73 10.33
N PHE A 99 12.57 11.68 10.88
CA PHE A 99 12.91 11.16 12.21
C PHE A 99 14.34 10.61 12.31
N VAL A 100 14.83 9.91 11.27
CA VAL A 100 16.23 9.45 11.25
C VAL A 100 17.18 10.65 11.18
N LEU A 101 16.89 11.63 10.32
CA LEU A 101 17.68 12.86 10.20
C LEU A 101 17.67 13.69 11.49
N GLU A 102 16.54 13.73 12.20
CA GLU A 102 16.42 14.38 13.50
C GLU A 102 17.36 13.75 14.55
N LYS A 103 17.41 12.40 14.60
CA LYS A 103 18.34 11.68 15.50
C LYS A 103 19.80 11.98 15.19
N VAL A 104 20.14 12.20 13.92
CA VAL A 104 21.50 12.58 13.50
C VAL A 104 21.77 14.07 13.76
N HIS A 105 20.75 14.93 13.67
CA HIS A 105 20.92 16.37 13.66
C HIS A 105 19.73 17.10 14.33
N ARG A 106 19.90 17.48 15.61
CA ARG A 106 18.86 18.11 16.46
C ARG A 106 18.21 19.38 15.90
N SER A 107 18.86 20.08 14.97
CA SER A 107 18.33 21.32 14.37
C SER A 107 17.09 21.07 13.48
N PHE A 108 16.91 19.84 12.98
CA PHE A 108 15.80 19.49 12.07
C PHE A 108 14.42 19.41 12.74
N LEU A 109 14.35 19.44 14.08
CA LEU A 109 13.09 19.53 14.84
C LEU A 109 12.22 20.72 14.41
N ARG A 110 12.85 21.87 14.11
CA ARG A 110 12.11 23.07 13.68
C ARG A 110 11.63 22.98 12.23
N LEU A 111 12.22 22.09 11.43
CA LEU A 111 11.91 21.92 10.01
C LEU A 111 10.89 20.81 9.76
N GLN A 112 10.67 19.90 10.70
CA GLN A 112 9.74 18.77 10.54
C GLN A 112 8.32 19.24 10.21
N VAL A 113 7.75 20.14 11.03
CA VAL A 113 6.39 20.68 10.82
C VAL A 113 6.24 21.41 9.49
N PRO A 114 7.07 22.42 9.13
CA PRO A 114 6.91 23.13 7.87
C PRO A 114 7.15 22.22 6.65
N LEU A 115 8.10 21.28 6.71
CA LEU A 115 8.33 20.32 5.62
C LEU A 115 7.15 19.37 5.44
N THR A 116 6.57 18.85 6.53
CA THR A 116 5.39 17.99 6.45
C THR A 116 4.18 18.74 5.90
N VAL A 117 3.93 19.98 6.36
CA VAL A 117 2.84 20.82 5.82
C VAL A 117 3.07 21.13 4.34
N ALA A 118 4.28 21.51 3.94
CA ALA A 118 4.63 21.74 2.54
C ALA A 118 4.41 20.46 1.70
N GLY A 119 4.79 19.30 2.22
CA GLY A 119 4.52 18.01 1.61
C GLY A 119 3.03 17.75 1.42
N TRP A 120 2.19 18.06 2.40
CA TRP A 120 0.74 17.89 2.30
C TRP A 120 0.13 18.81 1.26
N VAL A 121 0.50 20.09 1.28
CA VAL A 121 0.05 21.07 0.29
C VAL A 121 0.44 20.62 -1.12
N PHE A 122 1.68 20.17 -1.31
CA PHE A 122 2.16 19.64 -2.58
C PHE A 122 1.34 18.42 -3.04
N LEU A 123 1.11 17.44 -2.15
CA LEU A 123 0.32 16.25 -2.49
C LEU A 123 -1.13 16.59 -2.83
N ILE A 124 -1.78 17.49 -2.09
CA ILE A 124 -3.16 17.93 -2.37
C ILE A 124 -3.22 18.67 -3.72
N ALA A 125 -2.23 19.53 -4.00
CA ALA A 125 -2.16 20.22 -5.28
C ALA A 125 -1.96 19.23 -6.45
N LEU A 126 -1.09 18.24 -6.28
CA LEU A 126 -0.88 17.17 -7.26
C LEU A 126 -2.15 16.32 -7.45
N LEU A 127 -2.87 16.02 -6.36
CA LEU A 127 -4.14 15.31 -6.37
C LEU A 127 -5.19 16.07 -7.19
N ALA A 128 -5.34 17.37 -6.94
CA ALA A 128 -6.26 18.23 -7.68
C ALA A 128 -5.87 18.30 -9.17
N TYR A 129 -4.58 18.51 -9.46
CA TYR A 129 -4.04 18.58 -10.82
C TYR A 129 -4.32 17.30 -11.61
N THR A 130 -3.96 16.14 -11.06
CA THR A 130 -4.17 14.83 -11.70
C THR A 130 -5.65 14.53 -11.88
N THR A 131 -6.50 14.87 -10.90
CA THR A 131 -7.95 14.68 -11.02
C THR A 131 -8.52 15.52 -12.16
N ILE A 132 -8.11 16.78 -12.30
CA ILE A 132 -8.56 17.66 -13.40
C ILE A 132 -8.13 17.10 -14.75
N LEU A 133 -6.87 16.66 -14.87
CA LEU A 133 -6.36 16.06 -16.11
C LEU A 133 -7.12 14.78 -16.47
N ASP A 134 -7.36 13.90 -15.49
CA ASP A 134 -8.11 12.68 -15.71
C ASP A 134 -9.54 13.00 -16.17
N VAL A 135 -10.26 13.88 -15.45
CA VAL A 135 -11.62 14.29 -15.80
C VAL A 135 -11.68 14.87 -17.22
N ALA A 136 -10.73 15.75 -17.58
CA ALA A 136 -10.65 16.31 -18.92
C ALA A 136 -10.42 15.21 -19.98
N HIS A 137 -9.51 14.27 -19.71
CA HIS A 137 -9.25 13.14 -20.61
C HIS A 137 -10.49 12.25 -20.81
N TYR A 138 -11.22 11.93 -19.73
CA TYR A 138 -12.43 11.11 -19.80
C TYR A 138 -13.59 11.83 -20.51
N ILE A 139 -13.76 13.14 -20.33
CA ILE A 139 -14.79 13.94 -21.03
C ILE A 139 -14.49 13.99 -22.53
N ILE A 140 -13.24 14.24 -22.94
CA ILE A 140 -12.85 14.30 -24.35
C ILE A 140 -13.09 12.98 -25.07
N LYS A 141 -12.87 11.85 -24.38
CA LYS A 141 -13.12 10.51 -24.95
C LYS A 141 -14.60 10.18 -25.15
N LEU A 142 -15.50 10.95 -24.51
CA LEU A 142 -16.96 10.74 -24.52
C LEU A 142 -17.68 11.55 -25.61
N ILE A 143 -17.00 12.51 -26.24
CA ILE A 143 -17.47 13.36 -27.35
C ILE A 143 -16.94 12.78 -28.67
#